data_AF-A0A972JXZ0-F1
#
_entry.id   AF-A0A972JXZ0-F1
#
_cell.length_a   1.000
_cell.length_b   1.000
_cell.length_c   1.000
_cell.angle_alpha   90.00
_cell.angle_beta   90.00
_cell.angle_gamma   90.00
#
_symmetry.space_group_name_H-M   'P 1'
#
loop_
_entity.id
_entity.type
_entity.pdbx_description
1 polymer ?
#
loop_
_entity_poly.entity_id
_entity_poly.type
_entity_poly.pdbx_seq_one_letter_code
_entity_poly.pdbx_strand_id
1 'polypeptide(L)'
;MKRRKQSLSLKRFARVGWIPLCLFLGACHLDMYNQPKAKPYESSTFFEDEVASRPLVSGVVAQGQDPANTVVNQGMVDGEVVAEIPIEVTGELLVRGQEQYEVFCGPCHGAQGQPNENSLIVIRLTEAVLPPPSMYLQRLRDVTDGHFFDVITNGVEQDGNLNMFPYASRIAPEDRWAIVAYIRQLQDNPPEEVDPNPTAVSGTSEG
;
A
#
# COMPACT_ATOMS: atom_id res chain seq x y z
N MET A 1 -76.32 -36.54 -6.89
CA MET A 1 -75.34 -35.58 -6.35
C MET A 1 -74.55 -34.92 -7.49
N LYS A 2 -74.90 -33.70 -7.93
CA LYS A 2 -74.14 -32.94 -8.95
C LYS A 2 -73.00 -32.16 -8.28
N ARG A 3 -71.75 -32.56 -8.51
CA ARG A 3 -70.55 -31.82 -8.08
C ARG A 3 -70.48 -30.48 -8.83
N ARG A 4 -70.70 -29.35 -8.14
CA ARG A 4 -70.41 -28.00 -8.65
C ARG A 4 -68.88 -27.87 -8.77
N LYS A 5 -68.36 -27.91 -10.00
CA LYS A 5 -66.97 -27.49 -10.29
C LYS A 5 -66.90 -25.99 -10.00
N GLN A 6 -66.29 -25.62 -8.87
CA GLN A 6 -65.90 -24.24 -8.62
C GLN A 6 -64.80 -23.90 -9.63
N SER A 7 -65.17 -23.26 -10.75
CA SER A 7 -64.18 -22.57 -11.58
C SER A 7 -63.71 -21.37 -10.75
N LEU A 8 -62.63 -21.57 -9.98
CA LEU A 8 -61.81 -20.47 -9.48
C LEU A 8 -61.44 -19.64 -10.70
N SER A 9 -62.18 -18.56 -10.87
CA SER A 9 -62.22 -17.78 -12.10
C SER A 9 -60.82 -17.26 -12.39
N LEU A 10 -60.28 -17.55 -13.58
CA LEU A 10 -59.05 -16.95 -14.13
C LEU A 10 -59.03 -15.41 -13.91
N LYS A 11 -60.21 -14.79 -13.87
CA LYS A 11 -60.42 -13.36 -13.60
C LYS A 11 -60.00 -12.92 -12.19
N ARG A 12 -59.93 -13.81 -11.20
CA ARG A 12 -59.43 -13.52 -9.84
C ARG A 12 -57.90 -13.50 -9.78
N PHE A 13 -57.22 -14.38 -10.50
CA PHE A 13 -55.75 -14.34 -10.62
C PHE A 13 -55.28 -13.11 -11.41
N ALA A 14 -55.98 -12.75 -12.50
CA ALA A 14 -55.68 -11.54 -13.28
C ALA A 14 -55.89 -10.23 -12.49
N ARG A 15 -56.83 -10.20 -11.53
CA ARG A 15 -57.09 -9.00 -10.69
C ARG A 15 -56.12 -8.81 -9.53
N VAL A 16 -55.49 -9.89 -9.06
CA VAL A 16 -54.53 -9.83 -7.92
C VAL A 16 -53.08 -9.81 -8.40
N GLY A 17 -52.80 -10.30 -9.61
CA GLY A 17 -51.44 -10.34 -10.18
C GLY A 17 -50.80 -8.98 -10.47
N TRP A 18 -51.57 -7.89 -10.56
CA TRP A 18 -51.04 -6.54 -10.78
C TRP A 18 -50.43 -5.93 -9.51
N ILE A 19 -50.86 -6.34 -8.32
CA ILE A 19 -50.36 -5.81 -7.05
C ILE A 19 -48.87 -6.11 -6.85
N PRO A 20 -48.38 -7.37 -6.97
CA PRO A 20 -46.95 -7.64 -6.87
C PRO A 20 -46.16 -6.96 -8.02
N LEU A 21 -46.72 -6.88 -9.23
CA LEU A 21 -46.06 -6.19 -10.36
C LEU A 21 -45.84 -4.68 -10.09
N CYS A 22 -46.84 -3.98 -9.54
CA CYS A 22 -46.70 -2.57 -9.15
C CYS A 22 -45.73 -2.39 -7.98
N LEU A 23 -45.68 -3.33 -7.03
CA LEU A 23 -44.69 -3.31 -5.94
C LEU A 23 -43.26 -3.54 -6.46
N PHE A 24 -43.07 -4.44 -7.43
CA PHE A 24 -41.76 -4.66 -8.07
C PHE A 24 -41.30 -3.45 -8.90
N LEU A 25 -42.22 -2.71 -9.52
CA LEU A 25 -41.89 -1.51 -10.30
C LEU A 25 -41.64 -0.26 -9.44
N GLY A 26 -42.22 -0.18 -8.24
CA GLY A 26 -42.03 0.95 -7.32
C GLY A 26 -40.79 0.87 -6.41
N ALA A 27 -40.08 -0.27 -6.40
CA ALA A 27 -38.95 -0.50 -5.50
C ALA A 27 -37.60 0.03 -6.04
N CYS A 28 -37.48 0.32 -7.34
CA CYS A 28 -36.30 0.98 -7.91
C CYS A 28 -36.39 2.50 -7.69
N HIS A 29 -35.68 3.02 -6.69
CA HIS A 29 -35.48 4.45 -6.48
C HIS A 29 -33.98 4.74 -6.43
N LEU A 30 -33.54 5.86 -7.01
CA LEU A 30 -32.12 6.26 -7.06
C LEU A 30 -31.84 7.54 -6.24
N ASP A 31 -32.83 8.05 -5.54
CA ASP A 31 -32.87 9.40 -4.97
C ASP A 31 -31.68 9.73 -4.03
N MET A 32 -31.07 8.72 -3.42
CA MET A 32 -29.91 8.86 -2.53
C MET A 32 -28.73 7.94 -2.87
N TYR A 33 -28.76 7.28 -4.03
CA TYR A 33 -27.66 6.41 -4.47
C TYR A 33 -26.46 7.24 -4.88
N ASN A 34 -26.70 8.27 -5.69
CA ASN A 34 -25.75 9.33 -5.96
C ASN A 34 -26.17 10.57 -5.17
N GLN A 35 -25.30 10.99 -4.24
CA GLN A 35 -25.58 12.11 -3.35
C GLN A 35 -24.81 13.33 -3.85
N PRO A 36 -25.33 14.56 -3.71
CA PRO A 36 -24.65 15.78 -4.14
C PRO A 36 -23.54 16.19 -3.16
N LYS A 37 -22.60 15.28 -2.88
CA LYS A 37 -21.41 15.51 -2.06
C LYS A 37 -20.25 14.70 -2.64
N ALA A 38 -19.06 15.28 -2.65
CA ALA A 38 -17.86 14.56 -3.06
C ALA A 38 -17.51 13.48 -2.04
N LYS A 39 -17.30 12.25 -2.53
CA LYS A 39 -16.75 11.12 -1.78
C LYS A 39 -15.24 10.99 -2.01
N PRO A 40 -14.50 10.28 -1.13
CA PRO A 40 -13.11 9.96 -1.38
C PRO A 40 -12.95 9.24 -2.73
N TYR A 41 -12.01 9.70 -3.56
CA TYR A 41 -11.72 9.19 -4.91
C TYR A 41 -12.88 9.33 -5.93
N GLU A 42 -13.88 10.17 -5.65
CA GLU A 42 -14.90 10.51 -6.65
C GLU A 42 -14.34 11.47 -7.70
N SER A 43 -14.85 11.34 -8.93
CA SER A 43 -14.55 12.32 -9.97
C SER A 43 -15.23 13.66 -9.70
N SER A 44 -14.72 14.72 -10.31
CA SER A 44 -15.25 16.07 -10.22
C SER A 44 -15.40 16.66 -11.62
N THR A 45 -16.50 17.33 -11.90
CA THR A 45 -16.66 18.12 -13.13
C THR A 45 -16.23 19.59 -12.96
N PHE A 46 -15.82 19.97 -11.76
CA PHE A 46 -15.45 21.35 -11.42
C PHE A 46 -13.96 21.64 -11.65
N PHE A 47 -13.07 20.66 -11.43
CA PHE A 47 -11.63 20.82 -11.59
C PHE A 47 -11.16 20.25 -12.93
N GLU A 48 -10.12 20.84 -13.52
CA GLU A 48 -9.57 20.45 -14.83
C GLU A 48 -9.02 19.02 -14.86
N ASP A 49 -8.49 18.54 -13.73
CA ASP A 49 -7.94 17.19 -13.57
C ASP A 49 -9.01 16.13 -13.24
N GLU A 50 -10.28 16.52 -13.20
CA GLU A 50 -11.43 15.66 -12.89
C GLU A 50 -11.39 14.95 -11.52
N VAL A 51 -10.53 15.37 -10.59
CA VAL A 51 -10.39 14.74 -9.27
C VAL A 51 -11.02 15.60 -8.18
N ALA A 52 -11.96 15.03 -7.41
CA ALA A 52 -12.56 15.73 -6.27
C ALA A 52 -11.58 15.92 -5.09
N SER A 53 -10.71 14.94 -4.85
CA SER A 53 -9.63 15.03 -3.87
C SER A 53 -8.53 15.99 -4.34
N ARG A 54 -8.36 17.11 -3.64
CA ARG A 54 -7.35 18.11 -3.99
C ARG A 54 -6.01 17.83 -3.29
N PRO A 55 -4.87 18.10 -3.96
CA PRO A 55 -3.58 18.09 -3.29
C PRO A 55 -3.55 19.17 -2.21
N LEU A 56 -2.80 18.90 -1.14
CA LEU A 56 -2.54 19.89 -0.10
C LEU A 56 -1.66 21.01 -0.67
N VAL A 57 -1.86 22.23 -0.16
CA VAL A 57 -0.95 23.34 -0.44
C VAL A 57 0.40 23.04 0.21
N SER A 58 1.50 23.35 -0.48
CA SER A 58 2.84 23.11 0.06
C SER A 58 3.09 23.85 1.37
N GLY A 59 3.75 23.21 2.33
CA GLY A 59 4.15 23.79 3.62
C GLY A 59 3.05 23.83 4.69
N VAL A 60 1.87 23.26 4.44
CA VAL A 60 0.81 23.19 5.46
C VAL A 60 1.03 22.02 6.41
N VAL A 61 0.71 22.22 7.68
CA VAL A 61 0.76 21.18 8.72
C VAL A 61 -0.65 20.93 9.22
N ALA A 62 -1.08 19.67 9.22
CA ALA A 62 -2.40 19.29 9.74
C ALA A 62 -2.42 19.33 11.27
N GLN A 63 -3.57 19.66 11.85
CA GLN A 63 -3.74 19.59 13.31
C GLN A 63 -3.55 18.13 13.79
N GLY A 64 -2.65 17.93 14.75
CA GLY A 64 -2.30 16.61 15.27
C GLY A 64 -1.08 15.97 14.62
N GLN A 65 -0.57 16.53 13.52
CA GLN A 65 0.81 16.26 13.10
C GLN A 65 1.73 17.17 13.93
N ASP A 66 2.67 16.58 14.65
CA ASP A 66 3.66 17.33 15.43
C ASP A 66 4.93 17.57 14.58
N PRO A 67 5.09 18.75 13.96
CA PRO A 67 6.28 19.05 13.18
C PRO A 67 7.53 19.22 14.06
N ALA A 68 7.38 19.38 15.39
CA ALA A 68 8.50 19.57 16.30
C ALA A 68 9.20 18.25 16.65
N ASN A 69 8.51 17.10 16.57
CA ASN A 69 9.12 15.79 16.71
C ASN A 69 9.75 15.32 15.38
N THR A 70 10.79 16.03 14.93
CA THR A 70 11.52 15.70 13.70
C THR A 70 12.21 14.34 13.78
N VAL A 71 12.59 13.92 15.00
CA VAL A 71 13.30 12.66 15.24
C VAL A 71 12.45 11.48 14.83
N VAL A 72 11.21 11.40 15.32
CA VAL A 72 10.32 10.28 14.99
C VAL A 72 9.64 10.47 13.63
N ASN A 73 9.20 11.68 13.31
CA ASN A 73 8.39 11.93 12.10
C ASN A 73 9.21 12.04 10.82
N GLN A 74 10.46 12.48 10.92
CA GLN A 74 11.35 12.74 9.79
C GLN A 74 12.64 11.92 9.84
N GLY A 75 12.96 11.27 10.96
CA GLY A 75 14.22 10.55 11.13
C GLY A 75 15.44 11.44 11.18
N MET A 76 15.27 12.69 11.61
CA MET A 76 16.32 13.70 11.61
C MET A 76 16.46 14.42 12.96
N VAL A 77 17.72 14.66 13.33
CA VAL A 77 18.14 15.52 14.45
C VAL A 77 19.13 16.54 13.89
N ASP A 78 18.89 17.83 14.13
CA ASP A 78 19.76 18.94 13.68
C ASP A 78 20.06 18.95 12.16
N GLY A 79 19.16 18.38 11.35
CA GLY A 79 19.30 18.29 9.89
C GLY A 79 20.10 17.09 9.40
N GLU A 80 20.55 16.22 10.30
CA GLU A 80 21.21 14.96 9.98
C GLU A 80 20.29 13.77 10.29
N VAL A 81 20.43 12.69 9.52
CA VAL A 81 19.68 11.45 9.79
C VAL A 81 20.14 10.84 11.12
N VAL A 82 19.18 10.34 11.91
CA VAL A 82 19.50 9.70 13.19
C VAL A 82 20.34 8.43 12.98
N ALA A 83 21.27 8.19 13.90
CA ALA A 83 22.12 7.00 13.85
C ALA A 83 21.33 5.71 14.13
N GLU A 84 20.44 5.76 15.12
CA GLU A 84 19.70 4.61 15.65
C GLU A 84 18.19 4.90 15.72
N ILE A 85 17.39 3.83 15.80
CA ILE A 85 15.94 3.91 15.98
C ILE A 85 15.59 4.71 17.25
N PRO A 86 14.78 5.79 17.17
CA PRO A 86 14.49 6.67 18.30
C PRO A 86 13.34 6.19 19.21
N ILE A 87 12.76 5.03 18.92
CA ILE A 87 11.65 4.42 19.66
C ILE A 87 12.06 3.08 20.26
N GLU A 88 11.36 2.63 21.30
CA GLU A 88 11.64 1.36 21.95
C GLU A 88 11.37 0.17 21.00
N VAL A 89 12.38 -0.66 20.77
CA VAL A 89 12.27 -1.86 19.93
C VAL A 89 11.73 -3.01 20.79
N THR A 90 10.43 -3.26 20.69
CA THR A 90 9.74 -4.35 21.36
C THR A 90 9.45 -5.51 20.41
N GLY A 91 9.12 -6.69 20.95
CA GLY A 91 8.69 -7.83 20.12
C GLY A 91 7.43 -7.53 19.29
N GLU A 92 6.51 -6.72 19.83
CA GLU A 92 5.31 -6.26 19.11
C GLU A 92 5.69 -5.33 17.94
N LEU A 93 6.65 -4.42 18.16
CA LEU A 93 7.17 -3.55 17.10
C LEU A 93 7.80 -4.38 15.97
N LEU A 94 8.56 -5.43 16.30
CA LEU A 94 9.17 -6.30 15.30
C LEU A 94 8.13 -7.08 14.48
N VAL A 95 7.08 -7.60 15.12
CA VAL A 95 5.96 -8.25 14.41
C VAL A 95 5.26 -7.26 13.48
N ARG A 96 4.97 -6.05 13.98
CA ARG A 96 4.40 -4.97 13.16
C ARG A 96 5.32 -4.62 11.98
N GLY A 97 6.62 -4.55 12.23
CA GLY A 97 7.65 -4.29 11.24
C GLY A 97 7.67 -5.35 10.13
N GLN A 98 7.59 -6.62 10.50
CA GLN A 98 7.49 -7.74 9.56
C GLN A 98 6.24 -7.62 8.69
N GLU A 99 5.06 -7.41 9.27
CA GLU A 99 3.80 -7.28 8.53
C GLU A 99 3.90 -6.15 7.49
N GLN A 100 4.39 -4.99 7.92
CA GLN A 100 4.51 -3.81 7.05
C GLN A 100 5.59 -4.02 5.98
N TYR A 101 6.71 -4.66 6.32
CA TYR A 101 7.75 -5.02 5.38
C TYR A 101 7.22 -5.96 4.30
N GLU A 102 6.55 -7.05 4.68
CA GLU A 102 6.00 -8.04 3.74
C GLU A 102 4.98 -7.43 2.78
N VAL A 103 4.18 -6.45 3.24
CA VAL A 103 3.19 -5.75 2.41
C VAL A 103 3.84 -4.76 1.44
N PHE A 104 4.74 -3.90 1.92
CA PHE A 104 5.21 -2.75 1.15
C PHE A 104 6.58 -2.96 0.49
N CYS A 105 7.46 -3.73 1.13
CA CYS A 105 8.86 -3.89 0.73
C CYS A 105 9.14 -5.26 0.10
N GLY A 106 8.57 -6.32 0.68
CA GLY A 106 8.72 -7.71 0.29
C GLY A 106 8.45 -8.02 -1.19
N PRO A 107 7.46 -7.39 -1.86
CA PRO A 107 7.21 -7.65 -3.28
C PRO A 107 8.40 -7.29 -4.17
N CYS A 108 9.27 -6.38 -3.74
CA CYS A 108 10.43 -5.91 -4.49
C CYS A 108 11.75 -6.43 -3.90
N HIS A 109 11.90 -6.38 -2.58
CA HIS A 109 13.13 -6.75 -1.86
C HIS A 109 13.18 -8.21 -1.39
N GLY A 110 12.13 -8.99 -1.69
CA GLY A 110 11.94 -10.34 -1.16
C GLY A 110 11.50 -10.34 0.31
N ALA A 111 10.68 -11.31 0.70
CA ALA A 111 10.18 -11.42 2.07
C ALA A 111 11.30 -11.57 3.11
N GLN A 112 12.44 -12.16 2.73
CA GLN A 112 13.61 -12.35 3.58
C GLN A 112 14.70 -11.30 3.33
N GLY A 113 14.39 -10.12 2.79
CA GLY A 113 15.42 -9.08 2.57
C GLY A 113 16.38 -9.35 1.40
N GLN A 114 16.16 -10.42 0.65
CA GLN A 114 16.93 -10.78 -0.54
C GLN A 114 15.99 -10.91 -1.74
N PRO A 115 16.13 -10.04 -2.75
CA PRO A 115 15.40 -10.18 -4.00
C PRO A 115 15.76 -11.50 -4.69
N ASN A 116 14.78 -12.10 -5.35
CA ASN A 116 14.92 -13.32 -6.14
C ASN A 116 14.07 -13.22 -7.41
N GLU A 117 14.01 -14.30 -8.21
CA GLU A 117 13.23 -14.35 -9.44
C GLU A 117 11.73 -14.13 -9.25
N ASN A 118 11.19 -14.28 -8.03
CA ASN A 118 9.79 -14.01 -7.72
C ASN A 118 9.52 -12.54 -7.35
N SER A 119 10.56 -11.72 -7.22
CA SER A 119 10.43 -10.30 -6.87
C SER A 119 9.92 -9.49 -8.09
N LEU A 120 8.91 -8.65 -7.87
CA LEU A 120 8.17 -7.95 -8.93
C LEU A 120 9.07 -7.14 -9.88
N ILE A 121 10.10 -6.48 -9.35
CA ILE A 121 11.05 -5.69 -10.15
C ILE A 121 11.90 -6.58 -11.05
N VAL A 122 12.32 -7.76 -10.57
CA VAL A 122 13.12 -8.72 -11.34
C VAL A 122 12.33 -9.30 -12.52
N ILE A 123 11.00 -9.45 -12.38
CA ILE A 123 10.13 -10.04 -13.41
C ILE A 123 9.69 -9.03 -14.49
N ARG A 124 9.62 -7.72 -14.18
CA ARG A 124 8.86 -6.75 -15.00
C ARG A 124 9.67 -5.67 -15.69
N LEU A 125 10.89 -5.37 -15.25
CA LEU A 125 11.65 -4.21 -15.75
C LEU A 125 12.93 -4.69 -16.42
N THR A 126 12.83 -5.05 -17.70
CA THR A 126 13.91 -5.73 -18.44
C THR A 126 15.08 -4.82 -18.82
N GLU A 127 15.00 -3.48 -18.73
CA GLU A 127 16.10 -2.63 -19.25
C GLU A 127 16.42 -1.33 -18.48
N ALA A 128 15.63 -0.85 -17.51
CA ALA A 128 15.78 0.52 -16.98
C ALA A 128 15.77 0.71 -15.46
N VAL A 129 15.49 -0.32 -14.65
CA VAL A 129 15.49 -0.22 -13.18
C VAL A 129 16.46 -1.23 -12.61
N LEU A 130 17.46 -0.73 -11.89
CA LEU A 130 18.43 -1.58 -11.20
C LEU A 130 17.69 -2.51 -10.23
N PRO A 131 18.04 -3.80 -10.17
CA PRO A 131 17.45 -4.70 -9.20
C PRO A 131 17.69 -4.13 -7.79
N PRO A 132 16.69 -4.22 -6.89
CA PRO A 132 16.86 -3.74 -5.54
C PRO A 132 18.06 -4.42 -4.87
N PRO A 133 18.79 -3.72 -4.00
CA PRO A 133 19.88 -4.36 -3.27
C PRO A 133 19.34 -5.37 -2.26
N SER A 134 20.13 -6.43 -2.02
CA SER A 134 19.95 -7.31 -0.86
C SER A 134 20.24 -6.53 0.42
N MET A 135 19.41 -6.70 1.44
CA MET A 135 19.59 -6.07 2.77
C MET A 135 20.85 -6.55 3.49
N TYR A 136 21.46 -7.64 3.03
CA TYR A 136 22.63 -8.25 3.63
C TYR A 136 23.96 -7.66 3.17
N LEU A 137 23.96 -6.79 2.16
CA LEU A 137 25.16 -6.12 1.67
C LEU A 137 25.85 -5.33 2.79
N GLN A 138 27.17 -5.46 2.92
CA GLN A 138 27.94 -4.78 3.97
C GLN A 138 27.69 -3.27 3.99
N ARG A 139 27.67 -2.64 2.81
CA ARG A 139 27.37 -1.20 2.68
C ARG A 139 26.04 -0.79 3.33
N LEU A 140 25.03 -1.68 3.34
CA LEU A 140 23.71 -1.43 3.93
C LEU A 140 23.63 -1.87 5.40
N ARG A 141 24.57 -2.67 5.88
CA ARG A 141 24.74 -2.91 7.30
C ARG A 141 25.37 -1.69 7.97
N ASP A 142 26.29 -1.02 7.26
CA ASP A 142 27.09 0.11 7.77
C ASP A 142 26.37 1.48 7.72
N VAL A 143 25.23 1.60 7.04
CA VAL A 143 24.43 2.84 7.06
C VAL A 143 23.71 3.01 8.40
N THR A 144 23.29 4.23 8.69
CA THR A 144 22.47 4.55 9.87
C THR A 144 21.03 4.07 9.72
N ASP A 145 20.32 3.93 10.85
CA ASP A 145 18.89 3.57 10.83
C ASP A 145 18.03 4.67 10.18
N GLY A 146 18.40 5.94 10.41
CA GLY A 146 17.76 7.08 9.78
C GLY A 146 17.91 7.09 8.25
N HIS A 147 18.96 6.48 7.69
CA HIS A 147 19.08 6.32 6.23
C HIS A 147 17.96 5.44 5.67
N PHE A 148 17.65 4.31 6.32
CA PHE A 148 16.54 3.47 5.88
C PHE A 148 15.19 4.20 6.02
N PHE A 149 15.00 4.94 7.12
CA PHE A 149 13.81 5.76 7.29
C PHE A 149 13.66 6.78 6.16
N ASP A 150 14.73 7.49 5.81
CA ASP A 150 14.76 8.48 4.73
C ASP A 150 14.44 7.84 3.37
N VAL A 151 15.08 6.71 3.05
CA VAL A 151 14.82 5.94 1.82
C VAL A 151 13.36 5.52 1.70
N ILE A 152 12.74 5.04 2.78
CA ILE A 152 11.31 4.69 2.75
C ILE A 152 10.44 5.95 2.57
N THR A 153 10.85 7.05 3.18
CA THR A 153 10.11 8.32 3.17
C THR A 153 10.13 8.99 1.80
N ASN A 154 11.33 9.20 1.27
CA ASN A 154 11.61 10.05 0.12
C ASN A 154 11.90 9.24 -1.16
N GLY A 155 12.11 7.93 -1.03
CA GLY A 155 12.51 7.08 -2.14
C GLY A 155 13.99 7.22 -2.47
N VAL A 156 14.40 6.63 -3.60
CA VAL A 156 15.77 6.70 -4.12
C VAL A 156 15.71 7.15 -5.57
N GLU A 157 16.30 8.31 -5.83
CA GLU A 157 16.56 8.80 -7.17
C GLU A 157 18.03 8.56 -7.54
N GLN A 158 18.27 8.02 -8.73
CA GLN A 158 19.61 7.86 -9.29
C GLN A 158 19.59 8.22 -10.77
N ASP A 159 20.46 9.16 -11.16
CA ASP A 159 20.64 9.61 -12.55
C ASP A 159 19.32 10.06 -13.22
N GLY A 160 18.43 10.71 -12.46
CA GLY A 160 17.12 11.19 -12.92
C GLY A 160 16.03 10.11 -12.97
N ASN A 161 16.31 8.90 -12.49
CA ASN A 161 15.34 7.81 -12.41
C ASN A 161 15.00 7.48 -10.95
N LEU A 162 13.70 7.35 -10.65
CA LEU A 162 13.23 6.86 -9.35
C LEU A 162 13.38 5.33 -9.29
N ASN A 163 14.51 4.87 -8.78
CA ASN A 163 14.79 3.44 -8.55
C ASN A 163 13.91 2.87 -7.43
N MET A 164 13.54 3.70 -6.46
CA MET A 164 12.55 3.38 -5.44
C MET A 164 11.62 4.58 -5.25
N PHE A 165 10.32 4.38 -5.38
CA PHE A 165 9.33 5.43 -5.15
C PHE A 165 9.18 5.74 -3.64
N PRO A 166 8.80 6.98 -3.27
CA PRO A 166 8.51 7.34 -1.88
C PRO A 166 7.26 6.64 -1.34
N TYR A 167 7.30 6.23 -0.06
CA TYR A 167 6.20 5.57 0.64
C TYR A 167 5.59 6.41 1.78
N ALA A 168 6.03 7.64 2.01
CA ALA A 168 5.54 8.51 3.09
C ALA A 168 4.01 8.70 3.11
N SER A 169 3.35 8.67 1.96
CA SER A 169 1.89 8.83 1.87
C SER A 169 1.11 7.56 2.22
N ARG A 170 1.78 6.41 2.39
CA ARG A 170 1.18 5.08 2.60
C ARG A 170 1.58 4.46 3.93
N ILE A 171 2.74 4.83 4.47
CA ILE A 171 3.32 4.24 5.68
C ILE A 171 3.54 5.34 6.73
N ALA A 172 2.89 5.20 7.90
CA ALA A 172 3.06 6.12 9.02
C ALA A 172 4.53 6.14 9.52
N PRO A 173 5.02 7.24 10.12
CA PRO A 173 6.36 7.29 10.69
C PRO A 173 6.70 6.12 11.63
N GLU A 174 5.77 5.73 12.50
CA GLU A 174 5.94 4.65 13.47
C GLU A 174 6.13 3.30 12.76
N ASP A 175 5.34 3.05 11.71
CA ASP A 175 5.46 1.84 10.89
C ASP A 175 6.75 1.84 10.07
N ARG A 176 7.25 3.01 9.65
CA ARG A 176 8.56 3.12 9.00
C ARG A 176 9.67 2.69 9.96
N TRP A 177 9.64 3.12 11.22
CA TRP A 177 10.59 2.65 12.23
C TRP A 177 10.45 1.16 12.54
N ALA A 178 9.22 0.64 12.58
CA ALA A 178 9.00 -0.79 12.74
C ALA A 178 9.64 -1.59 11.60
N ILE A 179 9.51 -1.12 10.35
CA ILE A 179 10.18 -1.73 9.19
C ILE A 179 11.70 -1.67 9.35
N VAL A 180 12.27 -0.54 9.77
CA VAL A 180 13.72 -0.41 10.00
C VAL A 180 14.20 -1.40 11.07
N ALA A 181 13.47 -1.54 12.18
CA ALA A 181 13.77 -2.53 13.21
C ALA A 181 13.76 -3.96 12.65
N TYR A 182 12.78 -4.29 11.81
CA TYR A 182 12.69 -5.58 11.16
C TYR A 182 13.83 -5.83 10.14
N ILE A 183 14.23 -4.82 9.38
CA ILE A 183 15.40 -4.91 8.49
C ILE A 183 16.68 -5.24 9.29
N ARG A 184 16.87 -4.61 10.46
CA ARG A 184 18.01 -4.94 11.33
C ARG A 184 17.93 -6.36 11.88
N GLN A 185 16.74 -6.80 12.29
CA GLN A 185 16.52 -8.18 12.72
C GLN A 185 16.85 -9.20 11.62
N LEU A 186 16.47 -8.91 10.36
CA LEU A 186 16.84 -9.72 9.20
C LEU A 186 18.37 -9.74 9.05
N GLN A 187 19.03 -8.58 9.07
CA GLN A 187 20.49 -8.48 8.95
C GLN A 187 21.21 -9.33 10.01
N ASP A 188 20.73 -9.36 11.25
CA ASP A 188 21.31 -10.15 12.33
C ASP A 188 21.08 -11.67 12.18
N ASN A 189 20.06 -12.07 11.41
CA ASN A 189 19.68 -13.47 11.20
C ASN A 189 19.56 -13.76 9.70
N PRO A 190 20.68 -13.71 8.95
CA PRO A 190 20.65 -13.95 7.52
C PRO A 190 20.19 -15.39 7.21
N PRO A 191 19.52 -15.61 6.08
CA PRO A 191 19.22 -16.96 5.61
C PRO A 191 20.50 -17.75 5.34
N GLU A 192 20.40 -19.07 5.33
CA GLU A 192 21.53 -19.99 5.14
C GLU A 192 22.25 -19.77 3.79
N GLU A 193 21.51 -19.35 2.76
CA GLU A 193 22.04 -18.95 1.46
C GLU A 193 21.84 -17.44 1.24
N VAL A 194 22.89 -16.65 1.53
CA VAL A 194 22.96 -15.25 1.10
C VAL A 194 23.71 -15.19 -0.23
N ASP A 195 23.07 -14.69 -1.29
CA ASP A 195 23.73 -14.50 -2.58
C ASP A 195 24.84 -13.44 -2.43
N PRO A 196 26.12 -13.80 -2.63
CA PRO A 196 27.23 -12.86 -2.51
C PRO A 196 27.25 -11.81 -3.63
N ASN A 197 26.46 -11.97 -4.70
CA ASN A 197 26.47 -11.06 -5.85
C ASN A 197 25.06 -10.86 -6.48
N PRO A 198 24.16 -10.10 -5.81
CA PRO A 198 22.74 -10.00 -6.16
C PRO A 198 22.44 -9.28 -7.48
N THR A 199 23.45 -8.80 -8.20
CA THR A 199 23.27 -8.11 -9.50
C THR A 199 23.13 -9.06 -10.68
N ALA A 200 23.39 -10.36 -10.50
CA ALA A 200 23.31 -11.33 -11.59
C ALA A 200 21.92 -11.98 -11.61
N VAL A 201 20.97 -11.34 -12.29
CA VAL A 201 19.87 -12.11 -12.89
C VAL A 201 20.54 -13.08 -13.86
N SER A 202 20.64 -14.35 -13.46
CA SER A 202 21.11 -15.41 -14.34
C SER A 202 20.07 -15.56 -15.44
N GLY A 203 20.27 -14.83 -16.54
CA GLY A 203 19.56 -15.05 -17.77
C GLY A 203 19.91 -16.44 -18.28
N THR A 204 19.14 -17.45 -17.88
CA THR A 204 19.08 -18.72 -18.60
C THR A 204 18.27 -18.46 -19.87
N SER A 205 18.95 -17.97 -20.89
CA SER A 205 18.49 -18.10 -22.27
C SER A 205 18.59 -19.57 -22.66
N GLU A 206 17.56 -20.36 -22.37
CA GLU A 206 17.39 -21.68 -22.99
C GLU A 206 15.90 -21.91 -23.29
N GLY A 207 15.57 -21.97 -24.60
CA GLY A 207 14.34 -22.57 -25.14
C GLY A 207 13.43 -21.63 -25.90
#